data_AF-A0A2N6NKB0-F1
#
_entry.id   AF-A0A2N6NKB0-F1
#
_cell.length_a   1.000
_cell.length_b   1.000
_cell.length_c   1.000
_cell.angle_alpha   90.00
_cell.angle_beta   90.00
_cell.angle_gamma   90.00
#
_symmetry.space_group_name_H-M   'P 1'
#
loop_
_entity.id
_entity.type
_entity.pdbx_description
1 polymer ?
#
loop_
_entity_poly.entity_id
_entity_poly.type
_entity_poly.pdbx_seq_one_letter_code
_entity_poly.pdbx_strand_id
1 'polypeptide(L)'
;MADYASLKVPELKKLLAERKLPQTGNKADLVARLQEEDSKPDGDSEAKPAKKRANRAKRFGIEQDDEDFKKRAERTARFGLEDKDVSGLDAALPERPLKRGRGQNQDGHRPGKRQSTDRRGNDRRNGRHGRQGGGGGGGGNAQARGSRTLLDPAEKAKAEQRAARFAAA
;
A
#
# COMPACT_ATOMS: atom_id res chain seq x y z
N MET A 1 33.86 10.56 14.29
CA MET A 1 33.10 11.83 14.29
C MET A 1 34.05 12.93 13.88
N ALA A 2 33.72 13.70 12.85
CA ALA A 2 34.49 14.90 12.53
C ALA A 2 34.12 16.02 13.52
N ASP A 3 35.10 16.80 13.97
CA ASP A 3 34.90 17.88 14.93
C ASP A 3 34.47 19.18 14.24
N TYR A 4 33.18 19.26 13.90
CA TYR A 4 32.57 20.42 13.25
C TYR A 4 32.55 21.68 14.13
N ALA A 5 32.77 21.57 15.45
CA ALA A 5 32.82 22.71 16.37
C ALA A 5 33.99 23.68 16.05
N SER A 6 35.08 23.14 15.50
CA SER A 6 36.29 23.89 15.14
C SER A 6 36.13 24.72 13.86
N LEU A 7 35.24 24.31 12.96
CA LEU A 7 35.03 24.95 11.66
C LEU A 7 34.33 26.29 11.76
N LYS A 8 34.56 27.16 10.79
CA LYS A 8 33.85 28.45 10.68
C LYS A 8 32.46 28.25 10.08
N VAL A 9 31.51 29.12 10.44
CA VAL A 9 30.14 29.12 9.89
C VAL A 9 30.07 29.00 8.36
N PRO A 10 30.89 29.71 7.55
CA PRO A 10 30.91 29.52 6.09
C PRO A 10 31.29 28.10 5.66
N GLU A 11 32.21 27.44 6.35
CA GLU A 11 32.63 26.06 6.04
C GLU A 11 31.52 25.07 6.39
N LEU A 12 30.86 25.26 7.54
CA LEU A 12 29.71 24.45 7.94
C LEU A 12 28.55 24.56 6.92
N LYS A 13 28.28 25.78 6.42
CA LYS A 13 27.26 25.98 5.38
C LYS A 13 27.62 25.30 4.06
N LYS A 14 28.89 25.31 3.65
CA LYS A 14 29.35 24.58 2.46
C LYS A 14 29.12 23.08 2.59
N LEU A 15 29.52 22.49 3.73
CA LEU A 15 29.31 21.06 4.00
C LEU A 15 27.82 20.69 4.04
N LEU A 16 26.98 21.53 4.65
CA LEU A 16 25.53 21.33 4.64
C LEU A 16 24.96 21.40 3.21
N ALA A 17 25.42 22.35 2.39
CA ALA A 17 24.97 22.47 1.00
C ALA A 17 25.38 21.25 0.15
N GLU A 18 26.62 20.77 0.29
CA GLU A 18 27.12 19.56 -0.37
C GLU A 18 26.30 18.33 0.00
N ARG A 19 25.91 18.23 1.28
CA ARG A 19 25.05 17.17 1.81
C ARG A 19 23.55 17.43 1.62
N LYS A 20 23.16 18.50 0.93
CA LYS A 20 21.77 18.93 0.67
C LYS A 20 20.92 19.12 1.94
N LEU A 21 21.56 19.53 3.04
CA LEU A 21 20.93 19.80 4.32
C LEU A 21 20.56 21.29 4.46
N PRO A 22 19.54 21.62 5.27
CA PRO A 22 19.17 23.00 5.52
C PRO A 22 20.31 23.76 6.24
N GLN A 23 20.67 24.91 5.66
CA GLN A 23 21.76 25.80 6.12
C GLN A 23 21.29 26.97 7.01
N THR A 24 20.13 26.82 7.66
CA THR A 24 19.49 27.84 8.51
C THR A 24 19.90 27.70 9.98
N GLY A 25 19.79 28.77 10.77
CA GLY A 25 20.06 28.72 12.22
C GLY A 25 21.48 29.12 12.66
N ASN A 26 21.76 28.90 13.93
CA ASN A 26 23.00 29.31 14.60
C ASN A 26 24.13 28.28 14.36
N LYS A 27 25.38 28.64 14.71
CA LYS A 27 26.55 27.75 14.53
C LYS A 27 26.33 26.37 15.16
N ALA A 28 25.73 26.32 16.35
CA ALA A 28 25.43 25.06 17.04
C ALA A 28 24.45 24.19 16.25
N ASP A 29 23.40 24.76 15.66
CA ASP A 29 22.41 24.02 14.88
C ASP A 29 23.01 23.43 13.59
N LEU A 30 23.93 24.16 12.96
CA LEU A 30 24.65 23.69 11.78
C LEU A 30 25.54 22.50 12.11
N VAL A 31 26.23 22.56 13.27
CA VAL A 31 27.07 21.46 13.78
C VAL A 31 26.22 20.25 14.14
N ALA A 32 25.12 20.45 14.88
CA ALA A 32 24.22 19.38 15.29
C ALA A 32 23.66 18.63 14.07
N ARG A 33 23.23 19.34 13.01
CA ARG A 33 22.75 18.69 11.78
C ARG A 33 23.82 17.85 11.08
N LEU A 34 25.06 18.34 11.00
CA LEU A 34 26.15 17.56 10.40
C LEU A 34 26.47 16.32 11.23
N GLN A 35 26.46 16.44 12.56
CA GLN A 35 26.68 15.31 13.47
C GLN A 35 25.54 14.29 13.42
N GLU A 36 24.29 14.76 13.35
CA GLU A 36 23.11 13.90 13.21
C GLU A 36 23.15 13.10 11.91
N GLU A 37 23.54 13.73 10.80
CA GLU A 37 23.63 13.04 9.51
C GLU A 37 24.79 12.07 9.43
N ASP A 38 25.92 12.34 10.10
CA ASP A 38 27.01 11.35 10.23
C ASP A 38 26.66 10.20 11.20
N SER A 39 25.87 10.50 12.23
CA SER A 39 25.43 9.50 13.21
C SER A 39 24.29 8.64 12.66
N LYS A 40 23.52 9.16 11.70
CA LYS A 40 22.56 8.39 10.91
C LYS A 40 23.35 7.58 9.87
N PRO A 41 23.27 6.24 9.87
CA PRO A 41 24.01 5.43 8.90
C PRO A 41 23.40 5.59 7.50
N ASP A 42 24.02 6.39 6.61
CA ASP A 42 23.90 6.53 5.12
C ASP A 42 22.54 6.20 4.42
N GLY A 43 21.44 6.16 5.17
CA GLY A 43 20.35 5.24 4.88
C GLY A 43 18.99 5.87 4.70
N ASP A 44 18.77 7.10 5.17
CA ASP A 44 17.41 7.62 5.34
C ASP A 44 17.05 8.85 4.47
N SER A 45 18.00 9.60 3.93
CA SER A 45 17.66 10.84 3.20
C SER A 45 17.21 10.65 1.74
N GLU A 46 17.37 9.46 1.17
CA GLU A 46 16.74 9.06 -0.08
C GLU A 46 16.21 7.62 0.05
N ALA A 47 14.95 7.51 0.47
CA ALA A 47 14.18 6.28 0.34
C ALA A 47 13.88 6.00 -1.13
N LYS A 48 14.90 5.57 -1.87
CA LYS A 48 14.75 4.89 -3.16
C LYS A 48 13.70 3.78 -2.98
N PRO A 49 12.83 3.52 -3.97
CA PRO A 49 11.74 2.54 -3.87
C PRO A 49 12.20 1.14 -3.41
N ALA A 50 13.48 0.81 -3.63
CA ALA A 50 14.13 -0.39 -3.14
C ALA A 50 14.10 -0.55 -1.60
N LYS A 51 14.30 0.52 -0.82
CA LYS A 51 14.31 0.45 0.65
C LYS A 51 12.91 0.22 1.22
N LYS A 52 11.88 0.85 0.64
CA LYS A 52 10.48 0.58 1.00
C LYS A 52 10.06 -0.85 0.66
N ARG A 53 10.52 -1.38 -0.48
CA ARG A 53 10.33 -2.79 -0.86
C ARG A 53 11.08 -3.75 0.07
N ALA A 54 12.30 -3.42 0.46
CA ALA A 54 13.09 -4.21 1.42
C ALA A 54 12.47 -4.20 2.82
N ASN A 55 11.98 -3.05 3.29
CA ASN A 55 11.30 -2.96 4.58
C ASN A 55 9.96 -3.69 4.57
N ARG A 56 9.20 -3.66 3.47
CA ARG A 56 7.99 -4.48 3.31
C ARG A 56 8.33 -5.97 3.28
N ALA A 57 9.34 -6.38 2.52
CA ALA A 57 9.82 -7.75 2.46
C ALA A 57 10.19 -8.27 3.86
N LYS A 58 10.94 -7.50 4.65
CA LYS A 58 11.24 -7.79 6.06
C LYS A 58 9.99 -7.86 6.95
N ARG A 59 9.04 -6.94 6.77
CA ARG A 59 7.80 -6.90 7.56
C ARG A 59 6.86 -8.08 7.30
N PHE A 60 6.95 -8.67 6.11
CA PHE A 60 6.13 -9.81 5.68
C PHE A 60 6.94 -11.12 5.56
N GLY A 61 8.22 -11.13 5.93
CA GLY A 61 9.08 -12.31 5.87
C GLY A 61 9.27 -12.88 4.46
N ILE A 62 9.23 -12.03 3.43
CA ILE A 62 9.44 -12.44 2.04
C ILE A 62 10.91 -12.23 1.70
N GLU A 63 11.64 -13.29 1.35
CA GLU A 63 13.00 -13.18 0.81
C GLU A 63 12.93 -12.53 -0.57
N GLN A 64 13.76 -11.51 -0.82
CA GLN A 64 13.89 -10.95 -2.16
C GLN A 64 14.72 -11.92 -2.99
N ASP A 65 14.08 -12.96 -3.50
CA ASP A 65 14.72 -13.92 -4.40
C ASP A 65 14.90 -13.30 -5.80
N ASP A 66 15.99 -13.68 -6.45
CA ASP A 66 16.32 -13.28 -7.82
C ASP A 66 15.20 -13.65 -8.82
N GLU A 67 14.36 -14.62 -8.49
CA GLU A 67 13.17 -14.96 -9.26
C GLU A 67 12.09 -13.87 -9.28
N ASP A 68 11.86 -13.19 -8.16
CA ASP A 68 10.85 -12.12 -8.09
C ASP A 68 11.32 -10.88 -8.85
N PHE A 69 12.62 -10.67 -8.92
CA PHE A 69 13.22 -9.65 -9.77
C PHE A 69 13.01 -9.98 -11.25
N LYS A 70 13.26 -11.23 -11.67
CA LYS A 70 13.01 -11.71 -13.04
C LYS A 70 11.54 -11.60 -13.43
N LYS A 71 10.61 -12.02 -12.57
CA LYS A 71 9.15 -11.93 -12.82
C LYS A 71 8.66 -10.49 -12.94
N ARG A 72 9.27 -9.55 -12.21
CA ARG A 72 8.98 -8.12 -12.36
C ARG A 72 9.56 -7.55 -13.65
N ALA A 73 10.79 -7.90 -14.00
CA ALA A 73 11.40 -7.50 -15.27
C ALA A 73 10.63 -8.04 -16.48
N GLU A 74 10.20 -9.30 -16.46
CA GLU A 74 9.36 -9.91 -17.50
C GLU A 74 7.97 -9.26 -17.60
N ARG A 75 7.37 -8.86 -16.46
CA ARG A 75 6.11 -8.11 -16.46
C ARG A 75 6.31 -6.72 -17.06
N THR A 76 7.38 -6.02 -16.70
CA THR A 76 7.75 -4.74 -17.30
C THR A 76 7.94 -4.88 -18.81
N ALA A 77 8.62 -5.93 -19.27
CA ALA A 77 8.79 -6.22 -20.69
C ALA A 77 7.47 -6.58 -21.40
N ARG A 78 6.58 -7.34 -20.74
CA ARG A 78 5.27 -7.73 -21.30
C ARG A 78 4.27 -6.59 -21.38
N PHE A 79 4.29 -5.70 -20.40
CA PHE A 79 3.30 -4.63 -20.26
C PHE A 79 3.84 -3.25 -20.63
N GLY A 80 5.13 -3.15 -21.01
CA GLY A 80 5.76 -1.92 -21.51
C GLY A 80 5.78 -0.78 -20.50
N LEU A 81 5.70 -1.08 -19.20
CA LEU A 81 5.54 -0.08 -18.17
C LEU A 81 6.92 0.40 -17.72
N GLU A 82 7.43 1.45 -18.35
CA GLU A 82 8.71 2.04 -17.96
C GLU A 82 8.59 2.59 -16.52
N ASP A 83 9.66 2.53 -15.73
CA ASP A 83 9.66 2.99 -14.32
C ASP A 83 9.19 4.47 -14.17
N LYS A 84 9.21 5.23 -15.27
CA LYS A 84 8.70 6.60 -15.36
C LYS A 84 7.17 6.66 -15.34
N ASP A 85 6.47 5.68 -15.92
CA ASP A 85 5.01 5.65 -16.00
C ASP A 85 4.34 5.32 -14.65
N VAL A 86 5.01 4.52 -13.82
CA VAL A 86 4.54 4.19 -12.46
C VAL A 86 4.87 5.26 -11.42
N SER A 87 5.83 6.13 -11.70
CA SER A 87 6.26 7.17 -10.75
C SER A 87 5.18 8.24 -10.49
N GLY A 88 4.29 8.47 -11.45
CA GLY A 88 3.16 9.41 -11.32
C GLY A 88 1.96 8.86 -10.54
N LEU A 89 1.92 7.55 -10.26
CA LEU A 89 0.82 6.92 -9.51
C LEU A 89 1.00 7.02 -7.99
N ASP A 90 2.25 7.20 -7.54
CA ASP A 90 2.59 7.41 -6.12
C ASP A 90 2.57 8.91 -5.73
N ALA A 91 2.50 9.82 -6.72
CA ALA A 91 2.24 11.22 -6.49
C ALA A 91 0.74 11.41 -6.21
N ALA A 92 0.39 12.20 -5.18
CA ALA A 92 -1.00 12.55 -4.92
C ALA A 92 -1.60 13.11 -6.21
N LEU A 93 -2.67 12.46 -6.69
CA LEU A 93 -3.44 12.97 -7.81
C LEU A 93 -3.75 14.44 -7.54
N PRO A 94 -3.67 15.32 -8.56
CA PRO A 94 -3.94 16.73 -8.37
C PRO A 94 -5.23 16.91 -7.57
N GLU A 95 -5.19 17.73 -6.52
CA GLU A 95 -6.35 18.04 -5.68
C GLU A 95 -7.38 18.80 -6.51
N ARG A 96 -8.11 18.06 -7.34
CA ARG A 96 -9.24 18.57 -8.10
C ARG A 96 -10.39 18.72 -7.12
N PRO A 97 -11.06 19.87 -7.06
CA PRO A 97 -12.20 20.05 -6.17
C PRO A 97 -13.24 18.99 -6.52
N LEU A 98 -13.58 18.14 -5.55
CA LEU A 98 -14.58 17.09 -5.68
C LEU A 98 -15.88 17.74 -6.14
N LYS A 99 -16.32 17.44 -7.37
CA LYS A 99 -17.40 18.15 -8.10
C LYS A 99 -18.76 18.13 -7.40
N ARG A 100 -18.91 17.43 -6.28
CA ARG A 100 -20.19 17.26 -5.59
C ARG A 100 -19.98 17.03 -4.11
N GLY A 101 -19.86 18.11 -3.33
CA GLY A 101 -20.17 18.18 -1.89
C GLY A 101 -19.60 17.11 -0.93
N ARG A 102 -18.76 16.19 -1.40
CA ARG A 102 -18.02 15.22 -0.59
C ARG A 102 -16.66 15.82 -0.28
N GLY A 103 -16.65 17.00 0.33
CA GLY A 103 -15.44 17.47 0.98
C GLY A 103 -15.10 16.48 2.10
N GLN A 104 -13.84 16.09 2.18
CA GLN A 104 -13.29 15.39 3.33
C GLN A 104 -13.58 16.27 4.55
N ASN A 105 -14.53 15.84 5.38
CA ASN A 105 -14.94 16.56 6.59
C ASN A 105 -13.76 16.55 7.56
N GLN A 106 -12.85 17.53 7.46
CA GLN A 106 -11.75 17.70 8.41
C GLN A 106 -12.18 18.46 9.67
N ASP A 107 -13.36 19.08 9.65
CA ASP A 107 -13.92 19.74 10.82
C ASP A 107 -15.24 19.06 11.20
N GLY A 108 -15.24 18.40 12.35
CA GLY A 108 -16.30 17.52 12.85
C GLY A 108 -17.64 18.18 13.20
N HIS A 109 -18.17 19.09 12.36
CA HIS A 109 -19.42 19.80 12.62
C HIS A 109 -20.26 20.05 11.35
N ARG A 110 -20.55 19.01 10.56
CA ARG A 110 -21.66 19.09 9.58
C ARG A 110 -22.42 17.76 9.48
N PRO A 111 -23.75 17.75 9.76
CA PRO A 111 -24.52 16.52 9.76
C PRO A 111 -24.72 16.03 8.33
N GLY A 112 -23.86 15.11 7.89
CA GLY A 112 -24.03 14.32 6.68
C GLY A 112 -25.10 13.25 6.87
N LYS A 113 -26.37 13.68 6.97
CA LYS A 113 -27.63 12.94 6.75
C LYS A 113 -28.71 13.65 7.55
N ARG A 114 -29.73 14.17 6.86
CA ARG A 114 -31.00 14.52 7.50
C ARG A 114 -31.55 13.22 8.09
N GLN A 115 -31.49 13.03 9.40
CA GLN A 115 -32.25 11.98 10.06
C GLN A 115 -33.73 12.35 9.91
N SER A 116 -34.43 11.65 9.03
CA SER A 116 -35.88 11.70 8.97
C SER A 116 -36.43 10.99 10.21
N THR A 117 -36.67 11.73 11.29
CA THR A 117 -37.31 11.21 12.50
C THR A 117 -38.83 11.11 12.40
N ASP A 118 -39.44 11.54 11.28
CA ASP A 118 -40.90 11.62 11.14
C ASP A 118 -41.50 10.56 10.21
N ARG A 119 -41.27 9.28 10.50
CA ARG A 119 -42.16 8.19 10.05
C ARG A 119 -42.36 7.13 11.12
N ARG A 120 -42.67 7.55 12.35
CA ARG A 120 -43.47 6.74 13.27
C ARG A 120 -44.94 7.05 13.01
N GLY A 121 -45.52 6.44 11.99
CA GLY A 121 -46.92 6.67 11.68
C GLY A 121 -47.39 5.75 10.57
N ASN A 122 -47.91 4.59 10.97
CA ASN A 122 -48.96 3.87 10.25
C ASN A 122 -48.57 3.24 8.90
N ASP A 123 -48.16 1.96 8.91
CA ASP A 123 -48.79 0.94 8.04
C ASP A 123 -48.33 -0.46 8.43
N ARG A 124 -48.75 -0.89 9.63
CA ARG A 124 -49.05 -2.30 9.86
C ARG A 124 -50.42 -2.56 9.25
N ARG A 125 -50.47 -2.84 7.94
CA ARG A 125 -51.60 -3.49 7.26
C ARG A 125 -51.27 -3.63 5.77
N ASN A 126 -51.20 -4.87 5.31
CA ASN A 126 -51.22 -5.32 3.91
C ASN A 126 -49.86 -5.59 3.23
N GLY A 127 -49.54 -6.88 3.11
CA GLY A 127 -48.36 -7.40 2.43
C GLY A 127 -48.06 -8.87 2.72
N ARG A 128 -49.07 -9.64 3.15
CA ARG A 128 -49.02 -11.10 3.27
C ARG A 128 -49.20 -11.72 1.89
N HIS A 129 -48.23 -11.64 0.98
CA HIS A 129 -48.22 -12.46 -0.24
C HIS A 129 -46.78 -12.69 -0.73
N GLY A 130 -46.37 -13.96 -0.83
CA GLY A 130 -45.14 -14.34 -1.53
C GLY A 130 -44.24 -15.42 -0.90
N ARG A 131 -44.73 -16.23 0.05
CA ARG A 131 -44.01 -17.45 0.51
C ARG A 131 -44.71 -18.72 0.02
N GLN A 132 -44.73 -18.93 -1.30
CA GLN A 132 -45.01 -20.20 -1.99
C GLN A 132 -44.52 -19.92 -3.42
N GLY A 133 -43.46 -20.51 -3.95
CA GLY A 133 -43.14 -21.92 -4.09
C GLY A 133 -42.60 -22.07 -5.52
N GLY A 134 -41.48 -22.76 -5.71
CA GLY A 134 -40.88 -22.93 -7.04
C GLY A 134 -39.41 -23.31 -7.00
N GLY A 135 -39.13 -24.56 -6.66
CA GLY A 135 -37.84 -25.18 -6.94
C GLY A 135 -37.66 -25.44 -8.44
N GLY A 136 -36.40 -25.50 -8.86
CA GLY A 136 -35.96 -25.80 -10.24
C GLY A 136 -35.17 -24.61 -10.81
N GLY A 137 -33.88 -24.66 -11.09
CA GLY A 137 -33.05 -25.78 -11.50
C GLY A 137 -32.38 -25.39 -12.83
N GLY A 138 -31.05 -25.29 -12.85
CA GLY A 138 -30.24 -25.00 -14.04
C GLY A 138 -29.12 -24.03 -13.69
N GLY A 139 -27.88 -24.43 -13.41
CA GLY A 139 -27.12 -25.54 -13.97
C GLY A 139 -25.69 -25.02 -14.18
N GLY A 140 -25.07 -24.56 -13.10
CA GLY A 140 -23.69 -24.07 -13.13
C GLY A 140 -22.75 -25.25 -13.29
N ASN A 141 -22.10 -25.34 -14.46
CA ASN A 141 -21.06 -26.32 -14.78
C ASN A 141 -19.83 -26.14 -13.87
N ALA A 142 -19.94 -26.62 -12.64
CA ALA A 142 -18.90 -26.55 -11.60
C ALA A 142 -18.14 -27.89 -11.43
N GLN A 143 -18.41 -28.89 -12.27
CA GLN A 143 -17.89 -30.25 -12.10
C GLN A 143 -16.83 -30.68 -13.13
N ALA A 144 -16.49 -29.86 -14.13
CA ALA A 144 -15.58 -30.28 -15.21
C ALA A 144 -14.14 -29.73 -15.12
N ARG A 145 -13.78 -28.92 -14.11
CA ARG A 145 -12.42 -28.32 -14.01
C ARG A 145 -11.56 -28.80 -12.84
N GLY A 146 -12.13 -29.51 -11.87
CA GLY A 146 -11.38 -30.06 -10.74
C GLY A 146 -10.66 -31.39 -11.04
N SER A 147 -11.09 -32.16 -12.04
CA SER A 147 -10.54 -33.50 -12.31
C SER A 147 -9.28 -33.50 -13.17
N ARG A 148 -9.10 -32.51 -14.06
CA ARG A 148 -7.90 -32.43 -14.92
C ARG A 148 -6.66 -31.88 -14.21
N THR A 149 -6.84 -31.02 -13.22
CA THR A 149 -5.72 -30.44 -12.47
C THR A 149 -5.10 -31.45 -11.50
N LEU A 150 -5.85 -32.44 -11.01
CA LEU A 150 -5.32 -33.51 -10.14
C LEU A 150 -4.58 -34.64 -10.89
N LEU A 151 -4.55 -34.59 -12.23
CA LEU A 151 -3.84 -35.56 -13.09
C LEU A 151 -2.38 -35.15 -13.38
N ASP A 152 -2.01 -33.89 -13.12
CA ASP A 152 -0.62 -33.42 -13.18
C ASP A 152 0.08 -33.73 -11.84
N PRO A 153 1.23 -34.41 -11.82
CA PRO A 153 1.98 -34.71 -10.59
C PRO A 153 2.28 -33.46 -9.74
N ALA A 154 2.53 -32.30 -10.36
CA ALA A 154 2.83 -31.07 -9.64
C ALA A 154 1.62 -30.51 -8.88
N GLU A 155 0.45 -30.59 -9.48
CA GLU A 155 -0.80 -30.09 -8.90
C GLU A 155 -1.38 -31.08 -7.87
N LYS A 156 -1.16 -32.39 -8.06
CA LYS A 156 -1.50 -33.42 -7.05
C LYS A 156 -0.70 -33.21 -5.75
N ALA A 157 0.60 -32.91 -5.83
CA ALA A 157 1.42 -32.63 -4.67
C ALA A 157 0.95 -31.38 -3.90
N LYS A 158 0.60 -30.30 -4.61
CA LYS A 158 0.05 -29.08 -4.00
C LYS A 158 -1.32 -29.33 -3.35
N ALA A 159 -2.16 -30.15 -3.99
CA ALA A 159 -3.47 -30.52 -3.46
C ALA A 159 -3.33 -31.37 -2.19
N GLU A 160 -2.37 -32.29 -2.14
CA GLU A 160 -2.08 -33.11 -0.96
C GLU A 160 -1.53 -32.29 0.20
N GLN A 161 -0.60 -31.36 -0.06
CA GLN A 161 -0.12 -30.41 0.95
C GLN A 161 -1.25 -29.54 1.50
N ARG A 162 -2.18 -29.11 0.64
CA ARG A 162 -3.37 -28.37 1.08
C ARG A 162 -4.28 -29.28 1.92
N ALA A 163 -4.55 -30.50 1.47
CA ALA A 163 -5.37 -31.45 2.21
C ALA A 163 -4.78 -31.75 3.59
N ALA A 164 -3.47 -31.94 3.71
CA ALA A 164 -2.78 -32.14 4.98
C ALA A 164 -2.93 -30.96 5.94
N ARG A 165 -2.91 -29.72 5.42
CA ARG A 165 -3.13 -28.51 6.23
C ARG A 165 -4.55 -28.39 6.79
N PHE A 166 -5.54 -28.96 6.09
CA PHE A 166 -6.94 -28.91 6.50
C PHE A 166 -7.44 -30.19 7.19
N ALA A 167 -6.70 -31.30 7.10
CA ALA A 167 -7.00 -32.56 7.78
C ALA A 167 -6.63 -32.54 9.28
N ALA A 168 -5.81 -31.56 9.71
CA ALA A 168 -5.39 -31.39 11.10
C ALA A 168 -6.30 -30.45 11.92
N ALA A 169 -7.54 -30.23 11.48
CA ALA A 169 -8.55 -29.40 12.16
C ALA A 169 -9.73 -30.25 12.65
#